data_AF-A0A2G8SQ93-F1
#
_entry.id   AF-A0A2G8SQ93-F1
#
_cell.length_a   1.000
_cell.length_b   1.000
_cell.length_c   1.000
_cell.angle_alpha   90.00
_cell.angle_beta   90.00
_cell.angle_gamma   90.00
#
_symmetry.space_group_name_H-M   'P 1'
#
loop_
_entity.id
_entity.type
_entity.pdbx_description
1 polymer ?
#
loop_
_entity_poly.entity_id
_entity_poly.type
_entity_poly.pdbx_seq_one_letter_code
_entity_poly.pdbx_strand_id
1 'polypeptide(L)'
;MFTQGDPAQAYNGLQKYIPLSQPLSAPGGFHNQRIALENALVLARLLNRTLLLPPVRLGVPLAYVPFDDLYRMAANATKSGLEHCATIHARPSPAPECENYESYTHIPWGWLVDLPALQSAQPLLPGWNFTDAWLQTHLNLSAGDVFRLKDSSRNQHAFQDFVPPRRPLRPSPPRKFSEPLHLSALARRPEQLLMLGSLFGSSRLHLRARANRDMRRQVREKMVFTNPHLAAVADAIRAALGGTYLAVHLRIEDGYFEVKAQKNVRRTWWRLLQVGLGFSDDEIASLEEELLPEEEPLDPPIFATDSSVLRFPHPPLPPFPSNASTAAGFSCRGLLHSAPHLKRLNAPLYISTDAGSPTLNPLLWRFLRTFPCTFFLEDFTEQTRPLGALRSEMDGVPLAKFLMPFVDAMVAGQAYQVVGTELSTFSGFVTDVLWRRYHGFEIVQRG
;
A
#
# COMPACT_ATOMS: atom_id res chain seq x y z
N MET A 1 7.41 -26.91 26.38
CA MET A 1 7.15 -26.21 27.65
C MET A 1 7.88 -24.88 27.62
N PHE A 2 7.23 -23.84 27.09
CA PHE A 2 7.64 -22.46 27.29
C PHE A 2 6.61 -21.84 28.22
N THR A 3 7.05 -21.40 29.39
CA THR A 3 6.21 -20.73 30.39
C THR A 3 5.64 -19.45 29.79
N GLN A 4 4.31 -19.37 29.72
CA GLN A 4 3.56 -18.13 29.50
C GLN A 4 3.86 -17.18 30.66
N GLY A 5 4.78 -16.25 30.47
CA GLY A 5 4.85 -15.06 31.30
C GLY A 5 3.73 -14.12 30.90
N ASP A 6 2.93 -13.67 31.87
CA ASP A 6 1.86 -12.70 31.69
C ASP A 6 2.43 -11.38 31.11
N PRO A 7 2.12 -11.01 29.86
CA PRO A 7 2.61 -9.77 29.27
C PRO A 7 2.10 -8.54 30.01
N ALA A 8 1.00 -8.63 30.77
CA ALA A 8 0.35 -7.47 31.38
C ALA A 8 1.16 -6.82 32.51
N GLN A 9 1.98 -7.60 33.24
CA GLN A 9 2.72 -7.07 34.39
C GLN A 9 3.93 -6.18 34.04
N ALA A 10 4.38 -6.17 32.78
CA ALA A 10 5.52 -5.35 32.34
C ALA A 10 5.13 -3.92 31.88
N TYR A 11 3.84 -3.58 31.78
CA TYR A 11 3.38 -2.34 31.13
C TYR A 11 2.66 -1.35 32.07
N ASN A 12 2.84 -1.48 33.39
CA ASN A 12 2.11 -0.74 34.44
C ASN A 12 2.43 0.77 34.58
N GLY A 13 2.95 1.41 33.53
CA GLY A 13 3.21 2.86 33.51
C GLY A 13 3.21 3.49 32.12
N LEU A 14 2.75 2.76 31.09
CA LEU A 14 2.90 3.20 29.71
C LEU A 14 1.58 3.71 29.14
N GLN A 15 1.58 4.99 28.79
CA GLN A 15 0.53 5.65 28.02
C GLN A 15 0.34 4.94 26.67
N LYS A 16 -0.90 4.74 26.21
CA LYS A 16 -1.24 3.88 25.06
C LYS A 16 -1.91 4.66 23.91
N TYR A 17 -1.84 4.14 22.68
CA TYR A 17 -2.37 4.79 21.46
C TYR A 17 -3.18 3.84 20.58
N ILE A 18 -4.24 4.35 19.93
CA ILE A 18 -5.10 3.59 19.01
C ILE A 18 -5.25 4.31 17.67
N PRO A 19 -4.96 3.65 16.53
CA PRO A 19 -5.44 4.07 15.22
C PRO A 19 -6.71 3.29 14.83
N LEU A 20 -7.83 4.01 14.64
CA LEU A 20 -9.03 3.48 13.99
C LEU A 20 -9.14 4.06 12.58
N SER A 21 -8.58 3.42 11.55
CA SER A 21 -9.23 3.44 10.22
C SER A 21 -8.74 2.40 9.21
N GLN A 22 -9.72 1.73 8.62
CA GLN A 22 -9.75 1.19 7.24
C GLN A 22 -11.03 1.80 6.60
N PRO A 23 -11.33 1.82 5.26
CA PRO A 23 -10.80 1.08 4.11
C PRO A 23 -10.87 1.87 2.76
N LEU A 24 -10.70 1.17 1.62
CA LEU A 24 -11.64 1.04 0.47
C LEU A 24 -11.22 -0.20 -0.37
N SER A 25 -12.06 -0.60 -1.32
CA SER A 25 -12.07 -1.80 -2.21
C SER A 25 -10.72 -2.33 -2.73
N ALA A 26 -10.73 -3.58 -3.23
CA ALA A 26 -9.64 -4.46 -3.72
C ALA A 26 -8.28 -3.82 -4.10
N PRO A 27 -7.20 -4.60 -4.06
CA PRO A 27 -5.88 -4.30 -3.42
C PRO A 27 -5.69 -3.11 -2.44
N GLY A 28 -6.62 -2.16 -2.28
CA GLY A 28 -6.39 -0.89 -1.58
C GLY A 28 -6.56 -0.90 -0.04
N GLY A 29 -7.28 -1.89 0.50
CA GLY A 29 -7.59 -1.94 1.94
C GLY A 29 -6.35 -2.03 2.85
N PHE A 30 -5.34 -2.80 2.43
CA PHE A 30 -4.08 -2.91 3.18
C PHE A 30 -3.25 -1.63 3.13
N HIS A 31 -3.15 -0.96 1.97
CA HIS A 31 -2.33 0.25 1.86
C HIS A 31 -2.85 1.37 2.76
N ASN A 32 -4.17 1.45 2.95
CA ASN A 32 -4.76 2.41 3.87
C ASN A 32 -4.41 2.08 5.34
N GLN A 33 -4.46 0.79 5.72
CA GLN A 33 -3.99 0.32 7.02
C GLN A 33 -2.52 0.65 7.25
N ARG A 34 -1.68 0.40 6.26
CA ARG A 34 -0.24 0.67 6.33
C ARG A 34 0.02 2.15 6.56
N ILE A 35 -0.63 3.03 5.80
CA ILE A 35 -0.51 4.48 6.00
C ILE A 35 -1.01 4.89 7.39
N ALA A 36 -2.12 4.33 7.86
CA ALA A 36 -2.62 4.60 9.22
C ALA A 36 -1.62 4.14 10.29
N LEU A 37 -1.00 2.96 10.12
CA LEU A 37 0.02 2.45 11.02
C LEU A 37 1.30 3.29 10.97
N GLU A 38 1.78 3.68 9.78
CA GLU A 38 2.92 4.60 9.63
C GLU A 38 2.70 5.88 10.44
N ASN A 39 1.52 6.49 10.30
CA ASN A 39 1.15 7.68 11.04
C ASN A 39 1.04 7.41 12.55
N ALA A 40 0.46 6.27 12.94
CA ALA A 40 0.34 5.86 14.34
C ALA A 40 1.69 5.65 15.02
N LEU A 41 2.64 4.98 14.34
CA LEU A 41 3.99 4.74 14.84
C LEU A 41 4.75 6.05 15.07
N VAL A 42 4.64 6.98 14.12
CA VAL A 42 5.26 8.30 14.26
C VAL A 42 4.61 9.07 15.41
N LEU A 43 3.27 9.10 15.50
CA LEU A 43 2.57 9.77 16.59
C LEU A 43 2.91 9.17 17.96
N ALA A 44 2.90 7.84 18.07
CA ALA A 44 3.26 7.13 19.30
C ALA A 44 4.68 7.50 19.75
N ARG A 45 5.64 7.56 18.82
CA ARG A 45 7.02 7.93 19.14
C ARG A 45 7.17 9.39 19.52
N LEU A 46 6.52 10.31 18.80
CA LEU A 46 6.54 11.74 19.11
C LEU A 46 5.86 12.09 20.44
N LEU A 47 4.89 11.29 20.86
CA LEU A 47 4.15 11.47 22.11
C LEU A 47 4.71 10.62 23.26
N ASN A 48 5.77 9.83 23.01
CA ASN A 48 6.36 8.88 23.96
C ASN A 48 5.33 7.91 24.57
N ARG A 49 4.48 7.31 23.72
CA ARG A 49 3.41 6.39 24.12
C ARG A 49 3.61 5.02 23.48
N THR A 50 3.18 3.96 24.15
CA THR A 50 3.07 2.61 23.58
C THR A 50 1.92 2.57 22.56
N LEU A 51 2.13 1.93 21.43
CA LEU A 51 1.09 1.78 20.39
C LEU A 51 0.31 0.47 20.62
N LEU A 52 -1.02 0.55 20.78
CA LEU A 52 -1.88 -0.62 20.66
C LEU A 52 -1.95 -1.00 19.19
N LEU A 53 -1.44 -2.19 18.86
CA LEU A 53 -1.28 -2.64 17.49
C LEU A 53 -2.40 -3.62 17.12
N PRO A 54 -3.39 -3.22 16.33
CA PRO A 54 -4.38 -4.14 15.81
C PRO A 54 -3.75 -5.08 14.75
N PRO A 55 -4.30 -6.29 14.56
CA PRO A 55 -3.86 -7.16 13.48
C PRO A 55 -4.15 -6.53 12.11
N VAL A 56 -3.42 -6.99 11.10
CA VAL A 56 -3.71 -6.63 9.71
C VAL A 56 -4.98 -7.37 9.30
N ARG A 57 -5.93 -6.66 8.72
CA ARG A 57 -7.13 -7.25 8.11
C ARG A 57 -6.96 -7.32 6.60
N LEU A 58 -7.07 -8.51 6.02
CA LEU A 58 -7.05 -8.70 4.57
C LEU A 58 -8.42 -9.16 4.06
N GLY A 59 -8.75 -8.85 2.82
CA GLY A 59 -10.06 -9.16 2.22
C GLY A 59 -11.04 -8.01 2.31
N VAL A 60 -12.31 -8.30 2.64
CA VAL A 60 -13.38 -7.30 2.75
C VAL A 60 -13.00 -6.26 3.81
N PRO A 61 -12.79 -5.00 3.42
CA PRO A 61 -12.22 -4.01 4.32
C PRO A 61 -13.34 -3.24 5.06
N LEU A 62 -13.06 -2.71 6.26
CA LEU A 62 -14.08 -2.05 7.11
C LEU A 62 -14.33 -0.61 6.69
N ALA A 63 -15.53 -0.23 6.19
CA ALA A 63 -15.91 1.11 5.66
C ALA A 63 -15.58 2.30 6.59
N TYR A 64 -15.18 3.45 6.02
CA TYR A 64 -14.96 4.62 6.85
C TYR A 64 -16.34 5.11 7.26
N VAL A 65 -16.53 5.24 8.55
CA VAL A 65 -17.67 5.87 9.21
C VAL A 65 -17.12 6.74 10.36
N PRO A 66 -17.90 7.70 10.89
CA PRO A 66 -17.47 8.50 12.04
C PRO A 66 -17.00 7.66 13.22
N PHE A 67 -16.15 8.25 14.07
CA PHE A 67 -15.43 7.56 15.14
C PHE A 67 -16.26 6.52 15.92
N ASP A 68 -17.43 6.91 16.43
CA ASP A 68 -18.23 6.05 17.31
C ASP A 68 -18.78 4.82 16.57
N ASP A 69 -19.18 4.99 15.30
CA ASP A 69 -19.63 3.89 14.45
C ASP A 69 -18.45 2.98 14.07
N LEU A 70 -17.30 3.57 13.78
CA LEU A 70 -16.11 2.83 13.39
C LEU A 70 -15.58 1.99 14.55
N TYR A 71 -15.61 2.54 15.75
CA TYR A 71 -15.23 1.83 16.97
C TYR A 71 -16.12 0.61 17.21
N ARG A 72 -17.45 0.79 17.12
CA ARG A 72 -18.41 -0.32 17.22
C ARG A 72 -18.23 -1.35 16.11
N MET A 73 -18.04 -0.90 14.88
CA MET A 73 -17.86 -1.78 13.73
C MET A 73 -16.57 -2.60 13.86
N ALA A 74 -15.47 -2.01 14.32
CA ALA A 74 -14.22 -2.72 14.56
C ALA A 74 -14.35 -3.76 15.69
N ALA A 75 -15.06 -3.44 16.76
CA ALA A 75 -15.36 -4.39 17.85
C ALA A 75 -16.20 -5.59 17.38
N ASN A 76 -17.15 -5.34 16.47
CA ASN A 76 -18.03 -6.38 15.92
C ASN A 76 -17.39 -7.18 14.78
N ALA A 77 -16.32 -6.68 14.17
CA ALA A 77 -15.61 -7.33 13.08
C ALA A 77 -14.61 -8.40 13.55
N THR A 78 -15.02 -9.19 14.55
CA THR A 78 -14.24 -10.29 15.13
C THR A 78 -14.72 -11.65 14.63
N LYS A 79 -13.84 -12.65 14.70
CA LYS A 79 -14.13 -14.06 14.45
C LYS A 79 -14.20 -14.90 15.73
N SER A 80 -14.15 -14.27 16.90
CA SER A 80 -14.28 -14.96 18.18
C SER A 80 -15.58 -15.75 18.24
N GLY A 81 -15.50 -17.04 18.56
CA GLY A 81 -16.65 -17.95 18.60
C GLY A 81 -17.03 -18.59 17.25
N LEU A 82 -16.34 -18.22 16.17
CA LEU A 82 -16.53 -18.78 14.82
C LEU A 82 -15.37 -19.69 14.39
N GLU A 83 -14.57 -20.20 15.34
CA GLU A 83 -13.39 -21.04 15.06
C GLU A 83 -13.77 -22.32 14.29
N HIS A 84 -14.96 -22.86 14.55
CA HIS A 84 -15.49 -24.03 13.85
C HIS A 84 -15.69 -23.79 12.34
N CYS A 85 -15.96 -22.54 11.92
CA CYS A 85 -16.14 -22.21 10.51
C CYS A 85 -14.87 -22.47 9.67
N ALA A 86 -13.68 -22.45 10.29
CA ALA A 86 -12.41 -22.77 9.62
C ALA A 86 -12.26 -24.25 9.22
N THR A 87 -13.21 -25.12 9.57
CA THR A 87 -13.19 -26.55 9.20
C THR A 87 -14.33 -26.96 8.27
N ILE A 88 -15.30 -26.07 8.06
CA ILE A 88 -16.55 -26.33 7.30
C ILE A 88 -16.39 -26.11 5.79
N HIS A 89 -15.16 -25.80 5.33
CA HIS A 89 -14.74 -25.50 3.95
C HIS A 89 -15.28 -26.40 2.82
N ALA A 90 -15.84 -27.57 3.13
CA ALA A 90 -16.32 -28.57 2.18
C ALA A 90 -17.85 -28.78 2.16
N ARG A 91 -18.65 -28.01 2.91
CA ARG A 91 -20.11 -28.17 2.90
C ARG A 91 -20.77 -27.26 1.86
N PRO A 92 -21.63 -27.80 0.97
CA PRO A 92 -22.33 -27.01 -0.06
C PRO A 92 -23.31 -25.97 0.51
N SER A 93 -23.68 -26.08 1.80
CA SER A 93 -24.41 -25.05 2.53
C SER A 93 -23.77 -24.88 3.91
N PRO A 94 -22.88 -23.89 4.11
CA PRO A 94 -22.40 -23.56 5.44
C PRO A 94 -23.57 -23.07 6.31
N ALA A 95 -23.40 -23.16 7.63
CA ALA A 95 -24.34 -22.49 8.54
C ALA A 95 -24.30 -20.97 8.29
N PRO A 96 -25.42 -20.23 8.44
CA PRO A 96 -25.49 -18.80 8.09
C PRO A 96 -24.38 -17.95 8.73
N GLU A 97 -23.97 -18.28 9.96
CA GLU A 97 -22.89 -17.62 10.69
C GLU A 97 -21.50 -17.78 10.04
N CYS A 98 -21.33 -18.78 9.17
CA CYS A 98 -20.08 -19.06 8.47
C CYS A 98 -20.04 -18.56 7.01
N GLU A 99 -21.17 -18.07 6.46
CA GLU A 99 -21.31 -17.71 5.03
C GLU A 99 -20.21 -16.74 4.55
N ASN A 100 -19.81 -15.79 5.40
CA ASN A 100 -18.82 -14.77 5.09
C ASN A 100 -17.48 -14.97 5.82
N TYR A 101 -17.24 -16.13 6.43
CA TYR A 101 -16.06 -16.37 7.26
C TYR A 101 -14.74 -16.18 6.50
N GLU A 102 -14.70 -16.62 5.24
CA GLU A 102 -13.52 -16.51 4.37
C GLU A 102 -13.47 -15.20 3.56
N SER A 103 -14.42 -14.29 3.75
CA SER A 103 -14.41 -13.00 3.02
C SER A 103 -13.28 -12.08 3.49
N TYR A 104 -12.76 -12.30 4.70
CA TYR A 104 -11.62 -11.61 5.25
C TYR A 104 -10.79 -12.54 6.15
N THR A 105 -9.58 -12.12 6.48
CA THR A 105 -8.71 -12.80 7.45
C THR A 105 -7.90 -11.78 8.25
N HIS A 106 -7.37 -12.21 9.38
CA HIS A 106 -6.40 -11.45 10.16
C HIS A 106 -5.02 -12.09 10.11
N ILE A 107 -3.96 -11.27 10.00
CA ILE A 107 -2.57 -11.70 10.13
C ILE A 107 -1.78 -10.71 10.99
N PRO A 108 -0.67 -11.12 11.64
CA PRO A 108 0.12 -10.19 12.42
C PRO A 108 0.97 -9.31 11.48
N TRP A 109 1.23 -8.07 11.88
CA TRP A 109 2.09 -7.17 11.10
C TRP A 109 3.48 -7.77 10.83
N GLY A 110 4.04 -8.49 11.81
CA GLY A 110 5.32 -9.17 11.70
C GLY A 110 5.36 -10.30 10.65
N TRP A 111 4.20 -10.75 10.16
CA TRP A 111 4.15 -11.70 9.04
C TRP A 111 4.43 -11.02 7.71
N LEU A 112 4.09 -9.72 7.56
CA LEU A 112 4.28 -8.96 6.32
C LEU A 112 5.58 -8.15 6.30
N VAL A 113 5.93 -7.51 7.42
CA VAL A 113 7.04 -6.53 7.51
C VAL A 113 7.97 -6.84 8.69
N ASP A 114 9.14 -6.21 8.72
CA ASP A 114 10.13 -6.30 9.80
C ASP A 114 9.66 -5.54 11.05
N LEU A 115 8.68 -6.12 11.73
CA LEU A 115 8.12 -5.60 12.97
C LEU A 115 9.14 -5.53 14.12
N PRO A 116 10.06 -6.51 14.31
CA PRO A 116 11.09 -6.41 15.35
C PRO A 116 11.95 -5.14 15.22
N ALA A 117 12.35 -4.74 14.00
CA ALA A 117 13.07 -3.50 13.82
C ALA A 117 12.25 -2.25 14.22
N LEU A 118 10.93 -2.25 13.98
CA LEU A 118 10.06 -1.18 14.44
C LEU A 118 9.92 -1.17 15.98
N GLN A 119 9.77 -2.34 16.59
CA GLN A 119 9.63 -2.52 18.04
C GLN A 119 10.86 -2.05 18.82
N SER A 120 12.05 -2.22 18.25
CA SER A 120 13.31 -1.79 18.87
C SER A 120 13.35 -0.29 19.24
N ALA A 121 12.54 0.53 18.56
CA ALA A 121 12.51 1.97 18.77
C ALA A 121 11.10 2.51 19.13
N GLN A 122 10.06 1.67 19.15
CA GLN A 122 8.70 2.07 19.51
C GLN A 122 8.00 0.92 20.23
N PRO A 123 7.64 1.06 21.53
CA PRO A 123 6.87 0.03 22.23
C PRO A 123 5.53 -0.24 21.55
N LEU A 124 5.24 -1.52 21.27
CA LEU A 124 4.00 -1.99 20.67
C LEU A 124 3.34 -3.00 21.60
N LEU A 125 2.02 -2.90 21.76
CA LEU A 125 1.22 -3.88 22.47
C LEU A 125 0.19 -4.48 21.49
N PRO A 126 0.40 -5.71 21.00
CA PRO A 126 -0.54 -6.37 20.09
C PRO A 126 -1.79 -6.88 20.83
N GLY A 127 -2.80 -7.32 20.07
CA GLY A 127 -3.91 -8.14 20.58
C GLY A 127 -5.13 -7.36 21.10
N TRP A 128 -5.23 -6.07 20.78
CA TRP A 128 -6.41 -5.28 21.15
C TRP A 128 -7.63 -5.63 20.27
N ASN A 129 -8.79 -5.87 20.91
CA ASN A 129 -10.03 -6.29 20.26
C ASN A 129 -11.07 -5.16 20.07
N PHE A 130 -10.67 -3.89 20.24
CA PHE A 130 -11.54 -2.73 20.08
C PHE A 130 -12.72 -2.64 21.07
N THR A 131 -12.63 -3.26 22.26
CA THR A 131 -13.66 -3.15 23.30
C THR A 131 -13.16 -2.48 24.56
N ASP A 132 -14.04 -1.73 25.23
CA ASP A 132 -13.76 -1.15 26.55
C ASP A 132 -13.56 -2.24 27.62
N ALA A 133 -14.26 -3.38 27.49
CA ALA A 133 -14.07 -4.55 28.36
C ALA A 133 -12.64 -5.10 28.30
N TRP A 134 -12.03 -5.14 27.12
CA TRP A 134 -10.63 -5.53 26.99
C TRP A 134 -9.68 -4.50 27.61
N LEU A 135 -9.94 -3.20 27.42
CA LEU A 135 -9.15 -2.14 28.05
C LEU A 135 -9.18 -2.25 29.57
N GLN A 136 -10.35 -2.52 30.16
CA GLN A 136 -10.48 -2.73 31.59
C GLN A 136 -9.77 -4.02 32.05
N THR A 137 -9.99 -5.13 31.35
CA THR A 137 -9.49 -6.45 31.80
C THR A 137 -7.98 -6.60 31.63
N HIS A 138 -7.41 -6.09 30.53
CA HIS A 138 -5.99 -6.30 30.19
C HIS A 138 -5.10 -5.12 30.57
N LEU A 139 -5.67 -3.92 30.71
CA LEU A 139 -4.91 -2.70 30.98
C LEU A 139 -5.37 -1.95 32.23
N ASN A 140 -6.43 -2.40 32.89
CA ASN A 140 -7.04 -1.74 34.05
C ASN A 140 -7.38 -0.26 33.79
N LEU A 141 -7.87 0.06 32.58
CA LEU A 141 -8.23 1.42 32.18
C LEU A 141 -9.74 1.65 32.31
N SER A 142 -10.10 2.67 33.08
CA SER A 142 -11.47 3.16 33.20
C SER A 142 -11.81 4.22 32.15
N ALA A 143 -13.08 4.60 32.02
CA ALA A 143 -13.49 5.63 31.07
C ALA A 143 -12.77 6.99 31.27
N GLY A 144 -12.42 7.34 32.52
CA GLY A 144 -11.70 8.58 32.85
C GLY A 144 -10.23 8.57 32.41
N ASP A 145 -9.65 7.39 32.18
CA ASP A 145 -8.26 7.24 31.73
C ASP A 145 -8.08 7.41 30.23
N VAL A 146 -9.17 7.64 29.48
CA VAL A 146 -9.17 7.58 28.02
C VAL A 146 -9.66 8.89 27.40
N PHE A 147 -8.76 9.56 26.68
CA PHE A 147 -9.11 10.69 25.81
C PHE A 147 -9.49 10.20 24.41
N ARG A 148 -10.68 10.56 23.94
CA ARG A 148 -11.16 10.23 22.58
C ARG A 148 -11.16 11.48 21.70
N LEU A 149 -10.26 11.54 20.72
CA LEU A 149 -10.30 12.51 19.63
C LEU A 149 -11.16 11.94 18.50
N LYS A 150 -12.46 12.24 18.57
CA LYS A 150 -13.44 11.75 17.60
C LYS A 150 -13.37 12.56 16.30
N ASP A 151 -13.48 11.87 15.18
CA ASP A 151 -13.70 12.46 13.86
C ASP A 151 -15.13 12.22 13.35
N SER A 152 -15.68 13.23 12.70
CA SER A 152 -16.96 13.17 11.97
C SER A 152 -16.74 12.94 10.47
N SER A 153 -15.54 13.21 9.96
CA SER A 153 -15.17 12.95 8.57
C SER A 153 -13.75 12.43 8.43
N ARG A 154 -13.54 11.64 7.37
CA ARG A 154 -12.24 11.01 7.10
C ARG A 154 -11.12 12.03 7.05
N ASN A 155 -11.37 13.25 6.60
CA ASN A 155 -10.35 14.27 6.45
C ASN A 155 -10.46 15.38 7.50
N GLN A 156 -10.98 15.11 8.71
CA GLN A 156 -11.11 16.17 9.71
C GLN A 156 -9.74 16.58 10.26
N HIS A 157 -9.05 15.69 10.98
CA HIS A 157 -7.86 16.05 11.75
C HIS A 157 -6.54 15.84 11.00
N ALA A 158 -5.68 16.87 10.96
CA ALA A 158 -4.25 16.75 10.61
C ALA A 158 -3.38 17.07 11.84
N PHE A 159 -2.20 16.47 11.94
CA PHE A 159 -1.30 16.68 13.08
C PHE A 159 -0.03 17.41 12.65
N GLN A 160 0.32 18.50 13.34
CA GLN A 160 1.45 19.36 12.98
C GLN A 160 2.41 19.62 14.16
N ASP A 161 3.71 19.65 13.86
CA ASP A 161 4.80 19.91 14.81
C ASP A 161 5.27 21.37 14.86
N PHE A 162 4.56 22.27 14.17
CA PHE A 162 4.89 23.69 14.07
C PHE A 162 3.68 24.57 14.36
N VAL A 163 3.95 25.82 14.75
CA VAL A 163 2.94 26.87 14.84
C VAL A 163 2.94 27.67 13.53
N PRO A 164 1.82 27.74 12.79
CA PRO A 164 1.76 28.56 11.60
C PRO A 164 1.93 30.04 11.96
N PRO A 165 2.60 30.84 11.11
CA PRO A 165 2.75 32.27 11.35
C PRO A 165 1.39 32.97 11.37
N ARG A 166 1.20 33.93 12.29
CA ARG A 166 -0.05 34.71 12.43
C ARG A 166 -0.47 35.45 11.15
N ARG A 167 0.50 35.81 10.31
CA ARG A 167 0.29 36.42 8.99
C ARG A 167 1.12 35.64 7.96
N PRO A 168 0.52 34.72 7.20
CA PRO A 168 1.23 34.01 6.14
C PRO A 168 1.60 35.00 5.03
N LEU A 169 2.86 34.99 4.58
CA LEU A 169 3.30 35.79 3.42
C LEU A 169 2.64 35.36 2.10
N ARG A 170 2.06 34.15 2.06
CA ARG A 170 1.32 33.60 0.92
C ARG A 170 0.08 32.86 1.40
N PRO A 171 -1.04 32.87 0.64
CA PRO A 171 -2.19 32.04 0.94
C PRO A 171 -1.75 30.58 1.13
N SER A 172 -2.22 29.93 2.19
CA SER A 172 -1.97 28.49 2.33
C SER A 172 -2.71 27.76 1.21
N PRO A 173 -2.08 26.79 0.53
CA PRO A 173 -2.77 25.96 -0.43
C PRO A 173 -3.97 25.27 0.24
N PRO A 174 -5.04 24.95 -0.51
CA PRO A 174 -6.21 24.27 0.02
C PRO A 174 -5.76 23.00 0.75
N ARG A 175 -6.14 22.90 2.03
CA ARG A 175 -5.73 21.78 2.88
C ARG A 175 -6.71 20.63 2.66
N LYS A 176 -6.16 19.44 2.46
CA LYS A 176 -6.94 18.19 2.45
C LYS A 176 -7.71 18.00 3.75
N PHE A 177 -7.16 18.47 4.87
CA PHE A 177 -7.72 18.32 6.21
C PHE A 177 -8.29 19.63 6.75
N SER A 178 -9.47 19.58 7.37
CA SER A 178 -10.19 20.77 7.84
C SER A 178 -9.64 21.34 9.15
N GLU A 179 -9.14 20.48 10.04
CA GLU A 179 -8.74 20.84 11.40
C GLU A 179 -7.28 20.45 11.69
N PRO A 180 -6.35 21.42 11.70
CA PRO A 180 -4.97 21.17 12.12
C PRO A 180 -4.85 21.17 13.65
N LEU A 181 -4.31 20.09 14.20
CA LEU A 181 -4.02 19.91 15.62
C LEU A 181 -2.52 19.95 15.89
N HIS A 182 -2.13 20.68 16.93
CA HIS A 182 -0.75 20.74 17.37
C HIS A 182 -0.38 19.51 18.20
N LEU A 183 0.73 18.86 17.84
CA LEU A 183 1.23 17.69 18.59
C LEU A 183 1.51 18.02 20.06
N SER A 184 1.93 19.24 20.35
CA SER A 184 2.17 19.68 21.73
C SER A 184 0.90 19.72 22.58
N ALA A 185 -0.28 19.91 21.98
CA ALA A 185 -1.55 19.84 22.69
C ALA A 185 -1.90 18.39 23.07
N LEU A 186 -1.60 17.42 22.20
CA LEU A 186 -1.77 16.00 22.50
C LEU A 186 -0.74 15.50 23.52
N ALA A 187 0.51 15.98 23.45
CA ALA A 187 1.57 15.60 24.37
C ALA A 187 1.27 16.00 25.84
N ARG A 188 0.50 17.07 26.06
CA ARG A 188 0.10 17.54 27.39
C ARG A 188 -1.12 16.84 27.99
N ARG A 189 -1.72 15.88 27.27
CA ARG A 189 -2.91 15.16 27.73
C ARG A 189 -2.57 14.23 28.90
N PRO A 190 -3.22 14.40 30.08
CA PRO A 190 -2.95 13.57 31.25
C PRO A 190 -3.49 12.14 31.12
N GLU A 191 -4.47 11.92 30.24
CA GLU A 191 -5.14 10.63 30.05
C GLU A 191 -4.13 9.56 29.62
N GLN A 192 -4.25 8.35 30.17
CA GLN A 192 -3.33 7.25 29.91
C GLN A 192 -3.45 6.77 28.46
N LEU A 193 -4.66 6.73 27.91
CA LEU A 193 -4.93 6.27 26.54
C LEU A 193 -5.41 7.43 25.67
N LEU A 194 -4.75 7.64 24.52
CA LEU A 194 -5.26 8.50 23.45
C LEU A 194 -5.88 7.63 22.36
N MET A 195 -7.18 7.75 22.17
CA MET A 195 -7.93 7.13 21.09
C MET A 195 -8.19 8.16 20.00
N LEU A 196 -7.53 7.99 18.85
CA LEU A 196 -7.76 8.86 17.71
C LEU A 196 -8.63 8.13 16.68
N GLY A 197 -9.45 8.89 15.96
CA GLY A 197 -10.16 8.38 14.79
C GLY A 197 -9.23 8.02 13.62
N SER A 198 -9.68 8.31 12.41
CA SER A 198 -8.95 7.93 11.22
C SER A 198 -7.56 8.54 11.16
N LEU A 199 -6.55 7.68 10.96
CA LEU A 199 -5.19 8.10 10.68
C LEU A 199 -4.77 7.90 9.23
N PHE A 200 -5.66 7.40 8.40
CA PHE A 200 -5.39 7.25 6.98
C PHE A 200 -5.12 8.61 6.31
N GLY A 201 -4.11 8.63 5.43
CA GLY A 201 -3.76 9.76 4.58
C GLY A 201 -2.26 10.10 4.65
N SER A 202 -1.57 10.01 3.51
CA SER A 202 -0.11 10.21 3.45
C SER A 202 0.35 11.60 3.89
N SER A 203 -0.53 12.60 3.77
CA SER A 203 -0.30 13.99 4.19
C SER A 203 -0.93 14.34 5.54
N ARG A 204 -1.33 13.35 6.36
CA ARG A 204 -1.98 13.65 7.65
C ARG A 204 -1.03 14.21 8.70
N LEU A 205 0.25 13.81 8.65
CA LEU A 205 1.30 14.36 9.49
C LEU A 205 2.05 15.45 8.75
N HIS A 206 1.97 16.69 9.25
CA HIS A 206 2.68 17.84 8.72
C HIS A 206 3.91 18.13 9.60
N LEU A 207 5.06 17.60 9.20
CA LEU A 207 6.28 17.63 10.00
C LEU A 207 7.30 18.58 9.37
N ARG A 208 7.72 19.61 10.11
CA ARG A 208 8.80 20.54 9.72
C ARG A 208 10.11 20.24 10.44
N ALA A 209 10.06 19.71 11.66
CA ALA A 209 11.27 19.37 12.39
C ALA A 209 12.01 18.24 11.66
N ARG A 210 13.33 18.41 11.45
CA ARG A 210 14.17 17.42 10.75
C ARG A 210 14.10 16.05 11.40
N ALA A 211 14.25 15.98 12.72
CA ALA A 211 14.18 14.73 13.49
C ALA A 211 12.84 13.99 13.28
N ASN A 212 11.72 14.71 13.22
CA ASN A 212 10.39 14.11 13.03
C ASN A 212 10.21 13.57 11.60
N ARG A 213 10.75 14.28 10.59
CA ARG A 213 10.77 13.80 9.21
C ARG A 213 11.66 12.56 9.05
N ASP A 214 12.83 12.56 9.69
CA ASP A 214 13.75 11.42 9.68
C ASP A 214 13.12 10.19 10.37
N MET A 215 12.40 10.40 11.47
CA MET A 215 11.63 9.36 12.15
C MET A 215 10.55 8.75 11.24
N ARG A 216 9.77 9.59 10.55
CA ARG A 216 8.77 9.12 9.59
C ARG A 216 9.41 8.35 8.43
N ARG A 217 10.56 8.81 7.93
CA ARG A 217 11.33 8.08 6.91
C ARG A 217 11.66 6.67 7.39
N GLN A 218 12.28 6.54 8.57
CA GLN A 218 12.65 5.24 9.15
C GLN A 218 11.45 4.31 9.27
N VAL A 219 10.30 4.81 9.74
CA VAL A 219 9.06 4.01 9.83
C VAL A 219 8.64 3.51 8.44
N ARG A 220 8.63 4.40 7.43
CA ARG A 220 8.21 4.05 6.06
C ARG A 220 9.15 3.07 5.37
N GLU A 221 10.46 3.20 5.58
CA GLU A 221 11.46 2.27 5.04
C GLU A 221 11.29 0.85 5.58
N LYS A 222 10.76 0.72 6.80
CA LYS A 222 10.48 -0.56 7.45
C LYS A 222 9.12 -1.16 7.09
N MET A 223 8.34 -0.49 6.25
CA MET A 223 7.08 -1.02 5.73
C MET A 223 7.22 -1.82 4.42
N VAL A 224 8.45 -2.00 3.93
CA VAL A 224 8.74 -2.93 2.83
C VAL A 224 8.40 -4.35 3.25
N PHE A 225 7.86 -5.15 2.33
CA PHE A 225 7.48 -6.52 2.62
C PHE A 225 8.72 -7.41 2.81
N THR A 226 8.74 -8.17 3.89
CA THR A 226 9.87 -9.04 4.26
C THR A 226 9.46 -10.51 4.40
N ASN A 227 8.21 -10.85 4.09
CA ASN A 227 7.74 -12.22 4.15
C ASN A 227 8.51 -13.11 3.14
N PRO A 228 9.14 -14.20 3.59
CA PRO A 228 9.98 -15.03 2.72
C PRO A 228 9.19 -15.76 1.62
N HIS A 229 7.93 -16.13 1.86
CA HIS A 229 7.09 -16.75 0.83
C HIS A 229 6.76 -15.74 -0.28
N LEU A 230 6.39 -14.51 0.08
CA LEU A 230 6.12 -13.46 -0.90
C LEU A 230 7.37 -13.07 -1.68
N ALA A 231 8.52 -12.95 -0.99
CA ALA A 231 9.80 -12.66 -1.62
C ALA A 231 10.22 -13.75 -2.61
N ALA A 232 10.12 -15.03 -2.24
CA ALA A 232 10.45 -16.13 -3.12
C ALA A 232 9.59 -16.16 -4.39
N VAL A 233 8.29 -15.87 -4.28
CA VAL A 233 7.39 -15.79 -5.44
C VAL A 233 7.73 -14.60 -6.32
N ALA A 234 7.94 -13.41 -5.73
CA ALA A 234 8.32 -12.22 -6.50
C ALA A 234 9.65 -12.42 -7.24
N ASP A 235 10.65 -13.03 -6.58
CA ASP A 235 11.95 -13.34 -7.18
C ASP A 235 11.82 -14.38 -8.31
N ALA A 236 10.95 -15.38 -8.16
CA ALA A 236 10.67 -16.35 -9.22
C ALA A 236 10.01 -15.71 -10.46
N ILE A 237 9.08 -14.77 -10.24
CA ILE A 237 8.44 -14.00 -11.32
C ILE A 237 9.48 -13.10 -12.00
N ARG A 238 10.29 -12.38 -11.22
CA ARG A 238 11.39 -11.57 -11.74
C ARG A 238 12.36 -12.42 -12.57
N ALA A 239 12.69 -13.63 -12.14
CA ALA A 239 13.53 -14.55 -12.89
C ALA A 239 12.88 -14.97 -14.21
N ALA A 240 11.58 -15.29 -14.22
CA ALA A 240 10.84 -15.62 -15.44
C ALA A 240 10.80 -14.46 -16.45
N LEU A 241 10.71 -13.22 -15.94
CA LEU A 241 10.81 -11.99 -16.74
C LEU A 241 12.23 -11.67 -17.22
N GLY A 242 13.22 -12.52 -16.93
CA GLY A 242 14.62 -12.34 -17.36
C GLY A 242 15.47 -11.47 -16.43
N GLY A 243 14.98 -11.16 -15.23
CA GLY A 243 15.70 -10.41 -14.20
C GLY A 243 15.72 -8.89 -14.39
N THR A 244 15.61 -8.40 -15.62
CA THR A 244 15.54 -6.97 -15.99
C THR A 244 14.34 -6.71 -16.89
N TYR A 245 13.37 -5.95 -16.39
CA TYR A 245 12.10 -5.68 -17.07
C TYR A 245 11.57 -4.31 -16.67
N LEU A 246 10.62 -3.78 -17.42
CA LEU A 246 9.86 -2.58 -17.10
C LEU A 246 8.58 -2.95 -16.36
N ALA A 247 8.06 -2.04 -15.53
CA ALA A 247 6.76 -2.23 -14.92
C ALA A 247 5.87 -0.99 -15.00
N VAL A 248 4.57 -1.25 -15.03
CA VAL A 248 3.55 -0.22 -14.79
C VAL A 248 2.55 -0.70 -13.76
N HIS A 249 2.06 0.22 -12.94
CA HIS A 249 0.88 -0.01 -12.11
C HIS A 249 -0.30 0.84 -12.59
N LEU A 250 -1.35 0.17 -13.04
CA LEU A 250 -2.57 0.74 -13.61
C LEU A 250 -3.76 0.49 -12.71
N ARG A 251 -4.23 1.56 -12.05
CA ARG A 251 -5.52 1.57 -11.34
C ARG A 251 -6.58 2.09 -12.30
N ILE A 252 -7.42 1.20 -12.81
CA ILE A 252 -8.43 1.48 -13.84
C ILE A 252 -9.83 1.05 -13.43
N GLU A 253 -9.99 0.39 -12.28
CA GLU A 253 -11.29 0.11 -11.68
C GLU A 253 -11.58 1.06 -10.49
N ASP A 254 -12.84 1.09 -10.06
CA ASP A 254 -13.40 1.85 -8.94
C ASP A 254 -13.45 3.39 -9.09
N GLY A 255 -14.67 3.92 -9.13
CA GLY A 255 -15.00 5.30 -8.75
C GLY A 255 -14.20 6.37 -9.50
N TYR A 256 -13.31 7.07 -8.79
CA TYR A 256 -12.49 8.13 -9.40
C TYR A 256 -11.53 7.62 -10.49
N PHE A 257 -11.03 6.39 -10.36
CA PHE A 257 -10.05 5.85 -11.29
C PHE A 257 -10.72 5.29 -12.54
N GLU A 258 -11.87 4.64 -12.39
CA GLU A 258 -12.70 4.17 -13.51
C GLU A 258 -13.09 5.32 -14.45
N VAL A 259 -13.59 6.43 -13.90
CA VAL A 259 -13.95 7.64 -14.68
C VAL A 259 -12.74 8.23 -15.43
N LYS A 260 -11.52 8.00 -14.95
CA LYS A 260 -10.28 8.52 -15.55
C LYS A 260 -9.43 7.45 -16.22
N ALA A 261 -9.95 6.24 -16.41
CA ALA A 261 -9.15 5.08 -16.77
C ALA A 261 -8.40 5.28 -18.09
N GLN A 262 -9.11 5.65 -19.17
CA GLN A 262 -8.50 5.95 -20.48
C GLN A 262 -7.36 6.97 -20.38
N LYS A 263 -7.61 8.09 -19.68
CA LYS A 263 -6.60 9.14 -19.47
C LYS A 263 -5.41 8.63 -18.68
N ASN A 264 -5.63 7.85 -17.62
CA ASN A 264 -4.56 7.31 -16.78
C ASN A 264 -3.70 6.29 -17.54
N VAL A 265 -4.32 5.44 -18.35
CA VAL A 265 -3.63 4.48 -19.24
C VAL A 265 -2.74 5.23 -20.23
N ARG A 266 -3.29 6.16 -21.02
CA ARG A 266 -2.51 6.92 -22.01
C ARG A 266 -1.34 7.65 -21.35
N ARG A 267 -1.59 8.35 -20.23
CA ARG A 267 -0.53 9.06 -19.49
C ARG A 267 0.57 8.13 -18.98
N THR A 268 0.20 6.96 -18.46
CA THR A 268 1.17 5.98 -17.95
C THR A 268 2.00 5.38 -19.08
N TRP A 269 1.38 5.10 -20.22
CA TRP A 269 2.07 4.61 -21.43
C TRP A 269 3.08 5.63 -21.96
N TRP A 270 2.66 6.89 -22.14
CA TRP A 270 3.54 7.99 -22.52
C TRP A 270 4.72 8.13 -21.57
N ARG A 271 4.44 8.12 -20.26
CA ARG A 271 5.48 8.25 -19.25
C ARG A 271 6.45 7.07 -19.29
N LEU A 272 5.97 5.85 -19.47
CA LEU A 272 6.81 4.66 -19.57
C LEU A 272 7.77 4.75 -20.77
N LEU A 273 7.29 5.17 -21.94
CA LEU A 273 8.15 5.32 -23.13
C LEU A 273 9.22 6.40 -22.92
N GLN A 274 8.85 7.53 -22.31
CA GLN A 274 9.79 8.61 -21.99
C GLN A 274 10.85 8.17 -20.97
N VAL A 275 10.45 7.69 -19.79
CA VAL A 275 11.40 7.46 -18.67
C VAL A 275 11.96 6.06 -18.60
N GLY A 276 11.29 5.07 -19.20
CA GLY A 276 11.72 3.68 -19.23
C GLY A 276 12.59 3.37 -20.45
N LEU A 277 12.27 3.95 -21.61
CA LEU A 277 12.95 3.62 -22.89
C LEU A 277 13.59 4.83 -23.60
N GLY A 278 13.43 6.04 -23.05
CA GLY A 278 14.09 7.24 -23.56
C GLY A 278 13.58 7.70 -24.93
N PHE A 279 12.30 7.48 -25.24
CA PHE A 279 11.68 8.03 -26.44
C PHE A 279 11.41 9.54 -26.29
N SER A 280 11.57 10.31 -27.37
CA SER A 280 11.17 11.72 -27.44
C SER A 280 9.66 11.86 -27.62
N ASP A 281 9.12 13.06 -27.38
CA ASP A 281 7.68 13.32 -27.56
C ASP A 281 7.23 13.08 -29.01
N ASP A 282 8.06 13.44 -29.99
CA ASP A 282 7.77 13.24 -31.42
C ASP A 282 7.79 11.74 -31.80
N GLU A 283 8.74 10.96 -31.24
CA GLU A 283 8.78 9.52 -31.48
C GLU A 283 7.53 8.84 -30.86
N ILE A 284 7.09 9.27 -29.68
CA ILE A 284 5.91 8.70 -29.02
C ILE A 284 4.62 9.08 -29.75
N ALA A 285 4.50 10.32 -30.22
CA ALA A 285 3.36 10.75 -31.04
C ALA A 285 3.27 9.92 -32.33
N SER A 286 4.41 9.69 -33.00
CA SER A 286 4.47 8.86 -34.20
C SER A 286 4.07 7.40 -33.91
N LEU A 287 4.51 6.83 -32.77
CA LEU A 287 4.09 5.49 -32.34
C LEU A 287 2.60 5.39 -32.04
N GLU A 288 2.02 6.44 -31.46
CA GLU A 288 0.59 6.50 -31.15
C GLU A 288 -0.24 6.47 -32.43
N GLU A 289 0.14 7.24 -33.45
CA GLU A 289 -0.50 7.24 -34.77
C GLU A 289 -0.34 5.89 -35.50
N GLU A 290 0.85 5.27 -35.44
CA GLU A 290 1.14 4.01 -36.13
C GLU A 290 0.41 2.82 -35.50
N LEU A 291 0.40 2.71 -34.17
CA LEU A 291 -0.08 1.52 -33.45
C LEU A 291 -1.55 1.60 -33.05
N LEU A 292 -2.13 2.81 -33.03
CA LEU A 292 -3.50 3.09 -32.59
C LEU A 292 -4.22 4.03 -33.59
N PRO A 293 -4.30 3.65 -34.88
CA PRO A 293 -4.88 4.52 -35.92
C PRO A 293 -6.38 4.79 -35.72
N GLU A 294 -7.06 4.02 -34.86
CA GLU A 294 -8.47 4.25 -34.52
C GLU A 294 -8.69 5.36 -33.48
N GLU A 295 -7.65 5.81 -32.76
CA GLU A 295 -7.77 6.84 -31.74
C GLU A 295 -7.61 8.25 -32.36
N GLU A 296 -8.39 9.22 -31.90
CA GLU A 296 -8.22 10.61 -32.33
C GLU A 296 -6.84 11.15 -31.88
N PRO A 297 -6.11 11.86 -32.74
CA PRO A 297 -4.85 12.48 -32.36
C PRO A 297 -5.03 13.46 -31.20
N LEU A 298 -4.25 13.27 -30.14
CA LEU A 298 -4.29 14.12 -28.95
C LEU A 298 -2.90 14.67 -28.68
N ASP A 299 -2.83 15.92 -28.20
CA ASP A 299 -1.57 16.52 -27.77
C ASP A 299 -0.84 15.66 -26.73
N PRO A 300 0.51 15.70 -26.72
CA PRO A 300 1.31 15.04 -25.70
C PRO A 300 0.84 15.41 -24.28
N PRO A 301 0.71 14.43 -23.36
CA PRO A 301 0.26 14.71 -22.01
C PRO A 301 1.27 15.55 -21.23
N ILE A 302 0.80 16.65 -20.64
CA ILE A 302 1.63 17.47 -19.75
C ILE A 302 1.76 16.80 -18.38
N PHE A 303 3.00 16.53 -17.97
CA PHE A 303 3.32 16.00 -16.65
C PHE A 303 3.67 17.12 -15.67
N ALA A 304 2.90 17.23 -14.60
CA ALA A 304 3.22 18.17 -13.53
C ALA A 304 4.52 17.74 -12.83
N THR A 305 5.36 18.71 -12.49
CA THR A 305 6.60 18.46 -11.74
C THR A 305 6.28 17.90 -10.36
N ASP A 306 6.70 16.66 -10.10
CA ASP A 306 6.57 16.07 -8.76
C ASP A 306 7.64 16.62 -7.82
N SER A 307 7.30 17.72 -7.14
CA SER A 307 8.20 18.36 -6.16
C SER A 307 8.61 17.45 -5.01
N SER A 308 7.86 16.37 -4.72
CA SER A 308 8.25 15.41 -3.69
C SER A 308 9.38 14.55 -4.20
N VAL A 309 9.28 14.03 -5.42
CA VAL A 309 10.35 13.24 -6.05
C VAL A 309 11.62 14.07 -6.23
N LEU A 310 11.51 15.34 -6.62
CA LEU A 310 12.66 16.23 -6.77
C LEU A 310 13.43 16.49 -5.47
N ARG A 311 12.76 16.40 -4.30
CA ARG A 311 13.43 16.53 -2.99
C ARG A 311 14.26 15.29 -2.62
N PHE A 312 14.04 14.17 -3.30
CA PHE A 312 14.72 12.90 -3.06
C PHE A 312 15.25 12.34 -4.38
N PRO A 313 16.24 13.02 -5.01
CA PRO A 313 16.82 12.55 -6.26
C PRO A 313 17.52 11.20 -6.03
N HIS A 314 17.55 10.38 -7.07
CA HIS A 314 18.41 9.20 -7.15
C HIS A 314 19.37 9.35 -8.34
N PRO A 315 20.48 8.61 -8.38
CA PRO A 315 21.34 8.56 -9.56
C PRO A 315 20.53 8.20 -10.82
N PRO A 316 20.80 8.83 -11.98
CA PRO A 316 20.11 8.48 -13.21
C PRO A 316 20.34 7.01 -13.52
N LEU A 317 19.27 6.32 -13.96
CA LEU A 317 19.40 4.96 -14.44
C LEU A 317 20.18 4.97 -15.76
N PRO A 318 21.00 3.95 -16.05
CA PRO A 318 21.54 3.78 -17.39
C PRO A 318 20.41 3.60 -18.43
N PRO A 319 20.72 3.61 -19.73
CA PRO A 319 19.75 3.19 -20.74
C PRO A 319 19.26 1.76 -20.46
N PHE A 320 17.97 1.49 -20.72
CA PHE A 320 17.43 0.14 -20.58
C PHE A 320 18.21 -0.84 -21.47
N PRO A 321 18.63 -2.03 -20.96
CA PRO A 321 19.45 -2.94 -21.74
C PRO A 321 18.75 -3.44 -23.01
N SER A 322 19.39 -3.28 -24.16
CA SER A 322 18.84 -3.69 -25.46
C SER A 322 18.71 -5.20 -25.65
N ASN A 323 19.42 -5.98 -24.82
CA ASN A 323 19.39 -7.44 -24.79
C ASN A 323 18.48 -8.00 -23.68
N ALA A 324 17.73 -7.15 -22.96
CA ALA A 324 16.77 -7.63 -21.98
C ALA A 324 15.67 -8.44 -22.68
N SER A 325 15.53 -9.70 -22.27
CA SER A 325 14.54 -10.64 -22.78
C SER A 325 14.04 -11.50 -21.63
N THR A 326 12.90 -12.17 -21.82
CA THR A 326 12.40 -13.15 -20.86
C THR A 326 13.32 -14.37 -20.74
N ALA A 327 13.13 -15.15 -19.67
CA ALA A 327 13.88 -16.39 -19.48
C ALA A 327 13.48 -17.47 -20.49
N ALA A 328 14.36 -18.45 -20.68
CA ALA A 328 14.09 -19.61 -21.51
C ALA A 328 12.82 -20.34 -21.03
N GLY A 329 11.87 -20.58 -21.95
CA GLY A 329 10.58 -21.20 -21.64
C GLY A 329 9.47 -20.21 -21.24
N PHE A 330 9.74 -18.90 -21.21
CA PHE A 330 8.74 -17.88 -20.97
C PHE A 330 8.59 -16.98 -22.21
N SER A 331 7.64 -17.33 -23.09
CA SER A 331 7.49 -16.67 -24.40
C SER A 331 6.64 -15.40 -24.33
N CYS A 332 6.98 -14.42 -25.16
CA CYS A 332 6.16 -13.24 -25.36
C CYS A 332 4.83 -13.59 -26.03
N ARG A 333 3.77 -12.85 -25.70
CA ARG A 333 2.41 -13.06 -26.24
C ARG A 333 2.32 -12.65 -27.71
N GLY A 334 2.97 -11.54 -28.07
CA GLY A 334 3.01 -11.00 -29.42
C GLY A 334 4.28 -11.40 -30.17
N LEU A 335 4.24 -11.23 -31.50
CA LEU A 335 5.43 -11.32 -32.33
C LEU A 335 6.38 -10.17 -32.01
N LEU A 336 7.67 -10.48 -31.86
CA LEU A 336 8.69 -9.47 -31.59
C LEU A 336 8.84 -8.52 -32.77
N HIS A 337 9.03 -7.24 -32.47
CA HIS A 337 9.32 -6.20 -33.44
C HIS A 337 10.66 -6.46 -34.13
N SER A 338 10.66 -6.49 -35.46
CA SER A 338 11.86 -6.64 -36.29
C SER A 338 12.47 -5.30 -36.72
N ALA A 339 11.63 -4.27 -36.88
CA ALA A 339 12.03 -2.94 -37.32
C ALA A 339 12.98 -2.28 -36.30
N PRO A 340 14.14 -1.72 -36.72
CA PRO A 340 15.15 -1.20 -35.80
C PRO A 340 14.65 -0.17 -34.78
N HIS A 341 13.75 0.72 -35.19
CA HIS A 341 13.21 1.78 -34.31
C HIS A 341 12.21 1.23 -33.27
N LEU A 342 11.58 0.08 -33.54
CA LEU A 342 10.63 -0.59 -32.63
C LEU A 342 11.30 -1.66 -31.74
N LYS A 343 12.56 -2.04 -32.00
CA LYS A 343 13.25 -3.09 -31.21
C LYS A 343 13.27 -2.82 -29.70
N ARG A 344 13.33 -1.55 -29.29
CA ARG A 344 13.26 -1.15 -27.87
C ARG A 344 11.94 -1.56 -27.19
N LEU A 345 10.86 -1.71 -27.96
CA LEU A 345 9.54 -2.10 -27.46
C LEU A 345 9.41 -3.61 -27.20
N ASN A 346 10.41 -4.41 -27.59
CA ASN A 346 10.48 -5.83 -27.20
C ASN A 346 10.88 -6.05 -25.73
N ALA A 347 11.12 -4.97 -24.98
CA ALA A 347 11.39 -5.03 -23.55
C ALA A 347 10.29 -5.80 -22.81
N PRO A 348 10.64 -6.75 -21.90
CA PRO A 348 9.65 -7.37 -21.03
C PRO A 348 8.95 -6.32 -20.18
N LEU A 349 7.62 -6.34 -20.19
CA LEU A 349 6.77 -5.41 -19.46
C LEU A 349 5.86 -6.19 -18.50
N TYR A 350 5.94 -5.86 -17.21
CA TYR A 350 5.01 -6.35 -16.21
C TYR A 350 3.94 -5.29 -15.90
N ILE A 351 2.67 -5.65 -15.97
CA ILE A 351 1.56 -4.75 -15.63
C ILE A 351 0.87 -5.24 -14.37
N SER A 352 1.00 -4.47 -13.30
CA SER A 352 0.20 -4.59 -12.09
C SER A 352 -1.09 -3.80 -12.29
N THR A 353 -2.26 -4.44 -12.18
CA THR A 353 -3.54 -3.78 -12.43
C THR A 353 -4.67 -4.41 -11.62
N ASP A 354 -5.70 -3.61 -11.36
CA ASP A 354 -6.95 -4.05 -10.74
C ASP A 354 -7.96 -4.62 -11.75
N ALA A 355 -7.69 -4.61 -13.05
CA ALA A 355 -8.59 -5.21 -14.04
C ALA A 355 -8.81 -6.71 -13.81
N GLY A 356 -10.08 -7.12 -13.73
CA GLY A 356 -10.44 -8.54 -13.52
C GLY A 356 -9.97 -9.51 -14.62
N SER A 357 -9.98 -9.07 -15.89
CA SER A 357 -9.48 -9.84 -17.05
C SER A 357 -8.56 -8.96 -17.90
N PRO A 358 -7.31 -8.75 -17.49
CA PRO A 358 -6.47 -7.69 -18.06
C PRO A 358 -6.12 -7.93 -19.52
N THR A 359 -5.95 -9.18 -19.93
CA THR A 359 -5.70 -9.57 -21.33
C THR A 359 -6.86 -9.26 -22.29
N LEU A 360 -8.08 -9.23 -21.77
CA LEU A 360 -9.30 -8.96 -22.54
C LEU A 360 -9.77 -7.51 -22.39
N ASN A 361 -9.14 -6.72 -21.52
CA ASN A 361 -9.57 -5.36 -21.24
C ASN A 361 -9.12 -4.39 -22.36
N PRO A 362 -10.04 -3.74 -23.10
CA PRO A 362 -9.67 -2.84 -24.20
C PRO A 362 -8.81 -1.66 -23.76
N LEU A 363 -8.92 -1.22 -22.50
CA LEU A 363 -8.08 -0.15 -21.94
C LEU A 363 -6.59 -0.53 -21.92
N LEU A 364 -6.26 -1.83 -21.93
CA LEU A 364 -4.88 -2.30 -21.88
C LEU A 364 -4.33 -2.63 -23.27
N TRP A 365 -5.15 -2.59 -24.33
CA TRP A 365 -4.71 -2.88 -25.71
C TRP A 365 -3.58 -1.99 -26.18
N ARG A 366 -3.56 -0.72 -25.76
CA ARG A 366 -2.44 0.19 -26.00
C ARG A 366 -1.10 -0.41 -25.56
N PHE A 367 -1.03 -1.00 -24.37
CA PHE A 367 0.20 -1.67 -23.93
C PHE A 367 0.45 -2.97 -24.68
N LEU A 368 -0.59 -3.79 -24.85
CA LEU A 368 -0.47 -5.11 -25.49
C LEU A 368 -0.05 -5.02 -26.96
N ARG A 369 -0.45 -3.97 -27.69
CA ARG A 369 -0.05 -3.71 -29.07
C ARG A 369 1.36 -3.11 -29.17
N THR A 370 1.75 -2.27 -28.22
CA THR A 370 3.10 -1.68 -28.19
C THR A 370 4.16 -2.71 -27.78
N PHE A 371 3.91 -3.46 -26.72
CA PHE A 371 4.88 -4.36 -26.09
C PHE A 371 4.48 -5.83 -26.29
N PRO A 372 5.10 -6.57 -27.24
CA PRO A 372 4.76 -7.98 -27.47
C PRO A 372 5.03 -8.87 -26.24
N CYS A 373 5.96 -8.46 -25.37
CA CYS A 373 6.35 -9.14 -24.15
C CYS A 373 5.66 -8.54 -22.90
N THR A 374 4.34 -8.40 -22.95
CA THR A 374 3.54 -7.92 -21.81
C THR A 374 3.01 -9.08 -20.96
N PHE A 375 3.19 -8.98 -19.65
CA PHE A 375 2.78 -9.99 -18.68
C PHE A 375 1.98 -9.37 -17.53
N PHE A 376 1.04 -10.15 -17.00
CA PHE A 376 0.22 -9.83 -15.83
C PHE A 376 0.43 -10.89 -14.75
N LEU A 377 -0.02 -10.64 -13.53
CA LEU A 377 0.11 -11.61 -12.44
C LEU A 377 -0.51 -12.98 -12.79
N GLU A 378 -1.59 -13.01 -13.58
CA GLU A 378 -2.25 -14.25 -14.05
C GLU A 378 -1.35 -15.16 -14.91
N ASP A 379 -0.27 -14.64 -15.48
CA ASP A 379 0.70 -15.42 -16.26
C ASP A 379 1.63 -16.29 -15.40
N PHE A 380 1.60 -16.10 -14.08
CA PHE A 380 2.57 -16.68 -13.15
C PHE A 380 1.91 -17.68 -12.18
N THR A 381 0.98 -18.50 -12.67
CA THR A 381 0.28 -19.52 -11.88
C THR A 381 1.24 -20.53 -11.25
N GLU A 382 2.27 -20.94 -11.98
CA GLU A 382 3.30 -21.86 -11.50
C GLU A 382 4.09 -21.26 -10.32
N GLN A 383 4.50 -20.01 -10.45
CA GLN A 383 5.30 -19.29 -9.45
C GLN A 383 4.46 -18.96 -8.22
N THR A 384 3.17 -18.64 -8.39
CA THR A 384 2.26 -18.28 -7.29
C THR A 384 1.65 -19.49 -6.58
N ARG A 385 1.71 -20.70 -7.17
CA ARG A 385 1.19 -21.96 -6.59
C ARG A 385 1.55 -22.19 -5.13
N PRO A 386 2.80 -21.95 -4.66
CA PRO A 386 3.17 -22.21 -3.26
C PRO A 386 2.33 -21.43 -2.23
N LEU A 387 1.75 -20.28 -2.63
CA LEU A 387 0.88 -19.50 -1.75
C LEU A 387 -0.44 -20.22 -1.43
N GLY A 388 -0.85 -21.18 -2.26
CA GLY A 388 -2.05 -22.00 -2.08
C GLY A 388 -2.06 -22.82 -0.78
N ALA A 389 -0.89 -23.15 -0.25
CA ALA A 389 -0.75 -23.92 0.99
C ALA A 389 -0.84 -23.05 2.26
N LEU A 390 -0.75 -21.73 2.13
CA LEU A 390 -0.67 -20.82 3.26
C LEU A 390 -2.05 -20.58 3.88
N ARG A 391 -2.11 -20.62 5.21
CA ARG A 391 -3.31 -20.34 6.01
C ARG A 391 -2.96 -19.34 7.10
N SER A 392 -3.92 -18.51 7.49
CA SER A 392 -3.74 -17.63 8.63
C SER A 392 -3.62 -18.44 9.91
N GLU A 393 -2.60 -18.15 10.71
CA GLU A 393 -2.45 -18.71 12.06
C GLU A 393 -3.53 -18.19 13.03
N MET A 394 -4.19 -17.07 12.72
CA MET A 394 -5.20 -16.46 13.60
C MET A 394 -6.60 -17.07 13.40
N ASP A 395 -6.94 -17.46 12.17
CA ASP A 395 -8.32 -17.88 11.83
C ASP A 395 -8.41 -19.02 10.80
N GLY A 396 -7.30 -19.64 10.42
CA GLY A 396 -7.27 -20.81 9.52
C GLY A 396 -7.65 -20.53 8.07
N VAL A 397 -8.03 -19.29 7.72
CA VAL A 397 -8.48 -18.96 6.37
C VAL A 397 -7.33 -19.08 5.36
N PRO A 398 -7.56 -19.68 4.18
CA PRO A 398 -6.59 -19.71 3.08
C PRO A 398 -6.10 -18.32 2.69
N LEU A 399 -4.78 -18.12 2.64
CA LEU A 399 -4.20 -16.80 2.41
C LEU A 399 -4.04 -16.45 0.93
N ALA A 400 -3.92 -17.42 0.03
CA ALA A 400 -3.51 -17.22 -1.37
C ALA A 400 -4.16 -16.01 -2.06
N LYS A 401 -5.49 -15.92 -2.05
CA LYS A 401 -6.25 -14.83 -2.69
C LYS A 401 -5.94 -13.44 -2.12
N PHE A 402 -5.60 -13.36 -0.84
CA PHE A 402 -5.27 -12.11 -0.16
C PHE A 402 -3.82 -11.68 -0.39
N LEU A 403 -2.95 -12.61 -0.79
CA LEU A 403 -1.51 -12.37 -0.96
C LEU A 403 -1.14 -11.86 -2.35
N MET A 404 -1.98 -12.08 -3.35
CA MET A 404 -1.72 -11.68 -4.74
C MET A 404 -1.38 -10.19 -4.89
N PRO A 405 -2.12 -9.24 -4.27
CA PRO A 405 -1.74 -7.81 -4.26
C PRO A 405 -0.32 -7.50 -3.78
N PHE A 406 0.19 -8.28 -2.82
CA PHE A 406 1.51 -8.05 -2.25
C PHE A 406 2.60 -8.51 -3.21
N VAL A 407 2.42 -9.70 -3.81
CA VAL A 407 3.29 -10.19 -4.88
C VAL A 407 3.31 -9.21 -6.04
N ASP A 408 2.14 -8.74 -6.47
CA ASP A 408 1.99 -7.80 -7.56
C ASP A 408 2.80 -6.51 -7.33
N ALA A 409 2.68 -5.94 -6.12
CA ALA A 409 3.45 -4.77 -5.72
C ALA A 409 4.97 -5.05 -5.65
N MET A 410 5.38 -6.23 -5.19
CA MET A 410 6.79 -6.61 -5.10
C MET A 410 7.41 -6.79 -6.48
N VAL A 411 6.73 -7.48 -7.39
CA VAL A 411 7.18 -7.66 -8.78
C VAL A 411 7.28 -6.31 -9.48
N ALA A 412 6.26 -5.45 -9.38
CA ALA A 412 6.34 -4.10 -9.95
C ALA A 412 7.47 -3.26 -9.33
N GLY A 413 7.70 -3.39 -8.02
CA GLY A 413 8.77 -2.69 -7.31
C GLY A 413 10.17 -3.16 -7.71
N GLN A 414 10.37 -4.43 -8.06
CA GLN A 414 11.67 -4.99 -8.44
C GLN A 414 12.09 -4.65 -9.89
N ALA A 415 11.18 -4.08 -10.68
CA ALA A 415 11.46 -3.71 -12.07
C ALA A 415 12.61 -2.72 -12.20
N TYR A 416 13.24 -2.71 -13.37
CA TYR A 416 14.28 -1.74 -13.74
C TYR A 416 13.79 -0.30 -13.56
N GLN A 417 12.61 -0.03 -14.12
CA GLN A 417 11.90 1.22 -13.98
C GLN A 417 10.40 0.91 -13.83
N VAL A 418 9.74 1.66 -12.95
CA VAL A 418 8.30 1.52 -12.71
C VAL A 418 7.56 2.85 -12.83
N VAL A 419 6.43 2.85 -13.53
CA VAL A 419 5.53 4.00 -13.62
C VAL A 419 4.17 3.64 -13.01
N GLY A 420 3.70 4.45 -12.07
CA GLY A 420 2.41 4.23 -11.42
C GLY A 420 1.34 5.23 -11.84
N THR A 421 0.08 4.83 -11.70
CA THR A 421 -1.10 5.70 -11.81
C THR A 421 -1.04 6.84 -10.78
N GLU A 422 -1.22 8.08 -11.23
CA GLU A 422 -1.23 9.27 -10.39
C GLU A 422 -2.33 9.20 -9.31
N LEU A 423 -2.06 9.74 -8.12
CA LEU A 423 -2.96 9.75 -6.94
C LEU A 423 -3.28 8.38 -6.31
N SER A 424 -2.90 7.27 -6.94
CA SER A 424 -3.06 5.95 -6.32
C SER A 424 -2.06 5.75 -5.18
N THR A 425 -2.56 5.38 -4.00
CA THR A 425 -1.73 5.07 -2.82
C THR A 425 -0.93 3.78 -3.02
N PHE A 426 -1.44 2.84 -3.81
CA PHE A 426 -0.70 1.66 -4.26
C PHE A 426 0.48 2.08 -5.14
N SER A 427 0.23 2.85 -6.21
CA SER A 427 1.29 3.37 -7.09
C SER A 427 2.36 4.09 -6.29
N GLY A 428 1.96 5.02 -5.42
CA GLY A 428 2.89 5.77 -4.59
C GLY A 428 3.75 4.86 -3.72
N PHE A 429 3.19 3.79 -3.15
CA PHE A 429 4.01 2.86 -2.39
C PHE A 429 5.02 2.11 -3.26
N VAL A 430 4.60 1.61 -4.42
CA VAL A 430 5.47 0.89 -5.34
C VAL A 430 6.61 1.81 -5.80
N THR A 431 6.31 3.02 -6.27
CA THR A 431 7.30 3.94 -6.86
C THR A 431 8.15 4.64 -5.80
N ASP A 432 7.57 5.05 -4.68
CA ASP A 432 8.25 5.90 -3.69
C ASP A 432 8.99 5.09 -2.62
N VAL A 433 8.56 3.85 -2.37
CA VAL A 433 9.07 3.00 -1.29
C VAL A 433 9.67 1.71 -1.83
N LEU A 434 8.88 0.81 -2.43
CA LEU A 434 9.38 -0.52 -2.81
C LEU A 434 10.51 -0.42 -3.84
N TRP A 435 10.27 0.26 -4.95
CA TRP A 435 11.27 0.45 -6.00
C TRP A 435 12.51 1.15 -5.49
N ARG A 436 12.36 2.26 -4.74
CA ARG A 436 13.50 2.94 -4.12
C ARG A 436 14.32 2.00 -3.24
N ARG A 437 13.67 1.21 -2.37
CA ARG A 437 14.36 0.32 -1.43
C ARG A 437 15.02 -0.86 -2.11
N TYR A 438 14.40 -1.47 -3.12
CA TYR A 438 15.00 -2.57 -3.87
C TYR A 438 16.20 -2.13 -4.71
N HIS A 439 16.26 -0.86 -5.10
CA HIS A 439 17.39 -0.26 -5.81
C HIS A 439 18.39 0.48 -4.91
N GLY A 440 18.23 0.40 -3.58
CA GLY A 440 19.15 1.01 -2.61
C GLY A 440 19.08 2.56 -2.53
N PHE A 441 18.01 3.16 -3.05
CA PHE A 441 17.79 4.61 -3.03
C PHE A 441 17.03 5.07 -1.77
N GLU A 442 17.15 6.36 -1.45
CA GLU A 442 16.30 7.00 -0.44
C GLU A 442 14.84 7.03 -0.94
N ILE A 443 13.91 6.76 -0.02
CA ILE A 443 12.47 6.77 -0.32
C ILE A 443 11.96 8.19 -0.54
N VAL A 444 10.92 8.33 -1.35
CA VAL A 444 10.23 9.61 -1.52
C VAL A 444 9.23 9.80 -0.39
N GLN A 445 9.39 10.86 0.39
CA GLN A 445 8.44 11.18 1.45
C GLN A 445 7.34 12.13 0.95
N ARG A 446 6.13 11.60 0.79
CA ARG A 446 4.92 12.42 0.59
C ARG A 446 4.30 12.81 1.93
N GLY A 447 3.84 14.07 2.04
CA GLY A 447 3.21 14.63 3.25
C GLY A 447 4.07 15.67 3.94
#